data_AF-A0A968IAU6-F1
#
_entry.id   AF-A0A968IAU6-F1
#
_cell.length_a   1.000
_cell.length_b   1.000
_cell.length_c   1.000
_cell.angle_alpha   90.00
_cell.angle_beta   90.00
_cell.angle_gamma   90.00
#
_symmetry.space_group_name_H-M   'P 1'
#
loop_
_entity.id
_entity.type
_entity.pdbx_description
1 polymer ?
#
loop_
_entity_poly.entity_id
_entity_poly.type
_entity_poly.pdbx_seq_one_letter_code
_entity_poly.pdbx_strand_id
1 'polypeptide(L)'
;MDAEGQLAPNTLSPEFPKQLDIAQVSIYGLSILSAGLFLFLPFVNLLHPSPWQRWIGTIHGLASLLAMVVMAYAGHLAFPLLRGAAKILPQMRTLAFWSAILSFLAIASGNLAYMRYRADINYGGARAWLKENSPLAQYILMEYHEFSVLFTLPLAITCTWILWRYGDSILEKRNRPVLTATCLVLMALMFFSIGGMVSGLGVAKIHAL
;
A
#
# COMPACT_ATOMS: atom_id res chain seq x y z
N MET A 1 -55.39 57.49 -13.37
CA MET A 1 -54.97 56.07 -13.47
C MET A 1 -53.65 56.05 -14.21
N ASP A 2 -52.58 56.65 -13.68
CA ASP A 2 -51.84 56.39 -12.43
C ASP A 2 -50.90 55.18 -12.52
N ALA A 3 -49.62 55.54 -12.37
CA ALA A 3 -48.50 54.80 -11.81
C ALA A 3 -47.81 53.74 -12.69
N GLU A 4 -46.84 54.21 -13.47
CA GLU A 4 -45.61 53.47 -13.75
C GLU A 4 -44.88 53.16 -12.43
N GLY A 5 -44.86 51.87 -12.06
CA GLY A 5 -44.05 51.37 -10.95
C GLY A 5 -42.60 51.18 -11.39
N GLN A 6 -41.75 52.16 -11.08
CA GLN A 6 -40.29 52.00 -11.12
C GLN A 6 -39.86 50.93 -10.10
N LEU A 7 -39.46 49.76 -10.59
CA LEU A 7 -38.81 48.73 -9.79
C LEU A 7 -37.38 49.19 -9.42
N ALA A 8 -37.14 49.26 -8.11
CA ALA A 8 -35.88 49.68 -7.51
C ALA A 8 -34.68 48.82 -8.00
N PRO A 9 -33.45 49.39 -8.02
CA PRO A 9 -32.26 48.67 -8.43
C PRO A 9 -31.96 47.53 -7.43
N ASN A 10 -31.78 46.32 -7.97
CA ASN A 10 -31.25 45.18 -7.25
C ASN A 10 -29.96 45.59 -6.53
N THR A 11 -30.02 45.62 -5.21
CA THR A 11 -28.83 45.76 -4.37
C THR A 11 -27.97 44.52 -4.59
N LEU A 12 -26.86 44.71 -5.31
CA LEU A 12 -25.79 43.74 -5.40
C LEU A 12 -25.35 43.42 -3.97
N SER A 13 -25.80 42.29 -3.44
CA SER A 13 -25.20 41.71 -2.24
C SER A 13 -23.72 41.55 -2.57
N PRO A 14 -22.79 42.06 -1.74
CA PRO A 14 -21.37 41.82 -1.97
C PRO A 14 -21.17 40.31 -1.98
N GLU A 15 -20.86 39.75 -3.16
CA GLU A 15 -20.47 38.36 -3.29
C GLU A 15 -19.20 38.23 -2.45
N PHE A 16 -19.34 37.63 -1.26
CA PHE A 16 -18.21 37.39 -0.36
C PHE A 16 -17.10 36.79 -1.20
N PRO A 17 -15.85 37.32 -1.13
CA PRO A 17 -14.77 36.77 -1.92
C PRO A 17 -14.70 35.29 -1.61
N LYS A 18 -14.95 34.45 -2.63
CA LYS A 18 -14.83 33.01 -2.54
C LYS A 18 -13.40 32.75 -2.08
N GLN A 19 -13.22 32.52 -0.78
CA GLN A 19 -12.05 31.90 -0.21
C GLN A 19 -11.87 30.62 -1.03
N LEU A 20 -11.04 30.65 -2.04
CA LEU A 20 -10.29 29.49 -2.45
C LEU A 20 -9.24 29.31 -1.37
N ASP A 21 -9.35 28.41 -0.40
CA ASP A 21 -10.43 27.99 0.49
C ASP A 21 -9.59 27.48 1.65
N ILE A 22 -9.55 28.20 2.78
CA ILE A 22 -8.62 27.87 3.88
C ILE A 22 -8.77 26.38 4.26
N ALA A 23 -9.99 25.84 4.13
CA ALA A 23 -10.25 24.41 4.29
C ALA A 23 -9.55 23.56 3.23
N GLN A 24 -9.64 23.87 1.95
CA GLN A 24 -8.95 23.15 0.87
C GLN A 24 -7.42 23.15 1.06
N VAL A 25 -6.83 24.31 1.36
CA VAL A 25 -5.38 24.43 1.62
C VAL A 25 -5.00 23.60 2.85
N SER A 26 -5.80 23.66 3.91
CA SER A 26 -5.56 22.88 5.13
C SER A 26 -5.68 21.38 4.87
N ILE A 27 -6.67 20.93 4.10
CA ILE A 27 -6.88 19.52 3.74
C ILE A 27 -5.71 19.00 2.92
N TYR A 28 -5.27 19.73 1.89
CA TYR A 28 -4.12 19.32 1.09
C TYR A 28 -2.82 19.36 1.89
N GLY A 29 -2.60 20.40 2.70
CA GLY A 29 -1.45 20.50 3.59
C GLY A 29 -1.37 19.32 4.56
N LEU A 30 -2.48 19.01 5.26
CA LEU A 30 -2.55 17.87 6.17
C LEU A 30 -2.42 16.53 5.47
N SER A 31 -2.98 16.39 4.26
CA SER A 31 -2.86 15.16 3.47
C SER A 31 -1.41 14.90 3.04
N ILE A 32 -0.72 15.94 2.54
CA ILE A 32 0.70 15.85 2.16
C ILE A 32 1.57 15.58 3.38
N LEU A 33 1.33 16.27 4.49
CA LEU A 33 2.07 16.03 5.74
C LEU A 33 1.86 14.60 6.24
N SER A 34 0.63 14.10 6.24
CA SER A 34 0.29 12.75 6.68
C SER A 34 0.94 11.69 5.78
N ALA A 35 0.84 11.87 4.45
CA ALA A 35 1.49 10.98 3.49
C ALA A 35 3.02 11.01 3.65
N GLY A 36 3.60 12.20 3.86
CA GLY A 36 5.00 12.37 4.16
C GLY A 36 5.40 11.59 5.40
N LEU A 37 4.80 11.88 6.56
CA LEU A 37 5.09 11.20 7.81
C LEU A 37 4.96 9.67 7.69
N PHE A 38 3.94 9.20 6.96
CA PHE A 38 3.77 7.78 6.67
C PHE A 38 4.91 7.20 5.84
N LEU A 39 5.32 7.87 4.75
CA LEU A 39 6.45 7.46 3.90
C LEU A 39 7.81 7.55 4.63
N PHE A 40 7.92 8.38 5.66
CA PHE A 40 9.13 8.51 6.48
C PHE A 40 9.28 7.44 7.57
N LEU A 41 8.24 6.62 7.83
CA LEU A 41 8.28 5.58 8.86
C LEU A 41 9.54 4.68 8.82
N PRO A 42 10.03 4.21 7.66
CA PRO A 42 11.19 3.33 7.60
C PRO A 42 12.48 3.97 8.15
N PHE A 43 12.61 5.31 8.09
CA PHE A 43 13.79 6.01 8.56
C PHE A 43 13.92 6.04 10.08
N VAL A 44 12.84 5.72 10.82
CA VAL A 44 12.92 5.53 12.27
C VAL A 44 13.90 4.40 12.62
N ASN A 45 14.09 3.42 11.74
CA ASN A 45 15.08 2.36 11.94
C ASN A 45 16.53 2.88 12.01
N LEU A 46 16.84 4.06 11.47
CA LEU A 46 18.18 4.66 11.59
C LEU A 46 18.56 5.00 13.04
N LEU A 47 17.58 5.08 13.93
CA LEU A 47 17.77 5.30 15.36
C LEU A 47 18.09 4.01 16.14
N HIS A 48 18.02 2.84 15.51
CA HIS A 48 18.24 1.56 16.17
C HIS A 48 19.69 1.43 16.69
N PRO A 49 19.97 0.85 17.87
CA PRO A 49 21.34 0.75 18.38
C PRO A 49 22.26 -0.12 17.52
N SER A 50 21.75 -1.22 16.96
CA SER A 50 22.52 -2.12 16.07
C SER A 50 22.73 -1.53 14.67
N PRO A 51 23.99 -1.37 14.18
CA PRO A 51 24.28 -0.89 12.83
C PRO A 51 23.67 -1.74 11.71
N TRP A 52 23.64 -3.07 11.89
CA TRP A 52 23.01 -3.98 10.94
C TRP A 52 21.52 -3.68 10.81
N GLN A 53 20.82 -3.56 11.96
CA GLN A 53 19.39 -3.28 12.00
C GLN A 53 19.03 -1.90 11.44
N ARG A 54 19.90 -0.89 11.61
CA ARG A 54 19.69 0.43 10.98
C ARG A 54 19.52 0.31 9.48
N TRP A 55 20.47 -0.36 8.83
CA TRP A 55 20.49 -0.47 7.37
C TRP A 55 19.44 -1.45 6.88
N ILE A 56 19.40 -2.68 7.41
CA ILE A 56 18.45 -3.66 6.89
C ILE A 56 17.00 -3.30 7.22
N GLY A 57 16.73 -2.76 8.40
CA GLY A 57 15.41 -2.28 8.79
C GLY A 57 14.95 -1.11 7.92
N THR A 58 15.84 -0.16 7.60
CA THR A 58 15.50 0.94 6.69
C THR A 58 15.26 0.45 5.26
N ILE A 59 16.14 -0.40 4.72
CA ILE A 59 16.02 -0.93 3.35
C ILE A 59 14.76 -1.77 3.21
N HIS A 60 14.54 -2.73 4.11
CA HIS A 60 13.37 -3.59 4.09
C HIS A 60 12.09 -2.80 4.37
N GLY A 61 12.12 -1.86 5.31
CA GLY A 61 10.99 -0.98 5.62
C GLY A 61 10.59 -0.14 4.42
N LEU A 62 11.55 0.46 3.69
CA LEU A 62 11.28 1.21 2.46
C LEU A 62 10.70 0.32 1.37
N ALA A 63 11.32 -0.84 1.11
CA ALA A 63 10.84 -1.78 0.10
C ALA A 63 9.41 -2.25 0.40
N SER A 64 9.14 -2.64 1.64
CA SER A 64 7.83 -3.13 2.09
C SER A 64 6.76 -2.03 2.07
N LEU A 65 7.12 -0.81 2.49
CA LEU A 65 6.19 0.32 2.48
C LEU A 65 5.80 0.72 1.07
N LEU A 66 6.78 0.85 0.17
CA LEU A 66 6.52 1.16 -1.25
C LEU A 66 5.72 0.04 -1.92
N ALA A 67 6.07 -1.23 -1.66
CA ALA A 67 5.31 -2.37 -2.14
C ALA A 67 3.84 -2.30 -1.69
N MET A 68 3.61 -2.06 -0.39
CA MET A 68 2.27 -1.95 0.16
C MET A 68 1.48 -0.81 -0.49
N VAL A 69 2.04 0.39 -0.61
CA VAL A 69 1.35 1.54 -1.23
C VAL A 69 0.94 1.24 -2.68
N VAL A 70 1.88 0.73 -3.49
CA VAL A 70 1.62 0.43 -4.90
C VAL A 70 0.60 -0.71 -5.06
N MET A 71 0.73 -1.78 -4.29
CA MET A 71 -0.19 -2.93 -4.34
C MET A 71 -1.58 -2.59 -3.82
N ALA A 72 -1.67 -1.82 -2.74
CA ALA A 72 -2.95 -1.36 -2.21
C ALA A 72 -3.67 -0.47 -3.23
N TYR A 73 -2.94 0.43 -3.88
CA TYR A 73 -3.51 1.26 -4.93
C TYR A 73 -3.91 0.46 -6.17
N ALA A 74 -3.11 -0.52 -6.60
CA ALA A 74 -3.46 -1.43 -7.69
C ALA A 74 -4.74 -2.24 -7.37
N GLY A 75 -4.84 -2.81 -6.17
CA GLY A 75 -6.04 -3.52 -5.74
C GLY A 75 -7.26 -2.61 -5.62
N HIS A 76 -7.08 -1.35 -5.18
CA HIS A 76 -8.16 -0.36 -5.16
C HIS A 76 -8.65 -0.01 -6.57
N LEU A 77 -7.75 0.17 -7.54
CA LEU A 77 -8.11 0.40 -8.94
C LEU A 77 -8.70 -0.83 -9.64
N ALA A 78 -8.57 -2.03 -9.07
CA ALA A 78 -9.22 -3.22 -9.59
C ALA A 78 -10.75 -3.13 -9.54
N PHE A 79 -11.33 -2.42 -8.56
CA PHE A 79 -12.78 -2.21 -8.44
C PHE A 79 -13.39 -1.45 -9.64
N PRO A 80 -12.90 -0.25 -10.00
CA PRO A 80 -13.39 0.43 -11.20
C PRO A 80 -13.04 -0.33 -12.48
N LEU A 81 -11.92 -1.05 -12.55
CA LEU A 81 -11.57 -1.87 -13.72
C LEU A 81 -12.60 -2.98 -13.93
N LEU A 82 -13.01 -3.66 -12.85
CA LEU A 82 -14.04 -4.69 -12.86
C LEU A 82 -15.40 -4.14 -13.33
N ARG A 83 -15.69 -2.86 -13.05
CA ARG A 83 -16.88 -2.14 -13.51
C ARG A 83 -16.77 -1.62 -14.95
N GLY A 84 -15.67 -1.91 -15.65
CA GLY A 84 -15.49 -1.56 -17.06
C GLY A 84 -14.81 -0.21 -17.32
N ALA A 85 -14.16 0.41 -16.34
CA ALA A 85 -13.43 1.67 -16.52
C ALA A 85 -12.14 1.48 -17.34
N ALA A 86 -12.26 1.28 -18.65
CA ALA A 86 -11.16 0.97 -19.58
C ALA A 86 -9.96 1.93 -19.49
N LYS A 87 -10.22 3.21 -19.20
CA LYS A 87 -9.18 4.27 -19.13
C LYS A 87 -8.05 3.99 -18.14
N ILE A 88 -8.29 3.16 -17.11
CA ILE A 88 -7.27 2.86 -16.10
C ILE A 88 -6.42 1.64 -16.47
N LEU A 89 -6.73 0.91 -17.54
CA LEU A 89 -6.03 -0.32 -17.92
C LEU A 89 -4.52 -0.11 -18.19
N PRO A 90 -4.07 0.95 -18.90
CA PRO A 90 -2.64 1.22 -19.04
C PRO A 90 -1.95 1.44 -17.69
N GLN A 91 -2.58 2.20 -16.79
CA GLN A 91 -2.08 2.43 -15.44
C GLN A 91 -2.01 1.12 -14.64
N MET A 92 -3.02 0.26 -14.75
CA MET A 92 -3.05 -1.05 -14.09
C MET A 92 -1.93 -1.97 -14.55
N ARG A 93 -1.57 -1.96 -15.84
CA ARG A 93 -0.40 -2.70 -16.36
C ARG A 93 0.90 -2.24 -15.72
N THR A 94 1.09 -0.93 -15.61
CA THR A 94 2.27 -0.32 -14.98
C THR A 94 2.32 -0.62 -13.49
N LEU A 95 1.21 -0.48 -12.78
CA LEU A 95 1.14 -0.76 -11.34
C LEU A 95 1.36 -2.24 -11.02
N ALA A 96 0.81 -3.17 -11.82
CA ALA A 96 1.05 -4.60 -11.63
C ALA A 96 2.54 -4.94 -11.82
N PHE A 97 3.17 -4.39 -12.86
CA PHE A 97 4.61 -4.57 -13.11
C PHE A 97 5.46 -4.07 -11.93
N TRP A 98 5.21 -2.84 -11.46
CA TRP A 98 5.93 -2.30 -10.30
C TRP A 98 5.62 -3.05 -9.01
N SER A 99 4.41 -3.58 -8.86
CA SER A 99 4.07 -4.46 -7.73
C SER A 99 4.93 -5.72 -7.73
N ALA A 100 5.21 -6.32 -8.88
CA ALA A 100 6.07 -7.50 -8.97
C ALA A 100 7.53 -7.18 -8.58
N ILE A 101 8.09 -6.07 -9.08
CA ILE A 101 9.44 -5.62 -8.72
C ILE A 101 9.53 -5.30 -7.23
N LEU A 102 8.61 -4.50 -6.70
CA LEU A 102 8.62 -4.09 -5.29
C LEU A 102 8.36 -5.28 -4.36
N SER A 103 7.50 -6.22 -4.73
CA SER A 103 7.32 -7.48 -4.01
C SER A 103 8.64 -8.26 -3.94
N PHE A 104 9.33 -8.41 -5.06
CA PHE A 104 10.62 -9.11 -5.11
C PHE A 104 11.64 -8.42 -4.19
N LEU A 105 11.76 -7.09 -4.24
CA LEU A 105 12.68 -6.34 -3.37
C LEU A 105 12.30 -6.46 -1.89
N ALA A 106 11.02 -6.40 -1.55
CA ALA A 106 10.52 -6.56 -0.19
C ALA A 106 10.81 -7.96 0.36
N ILE A 107 10.58 -9.01 -0.44
CA ILE A 107 10.87 -10.40 -0.06
C ILE A 107 12.39 -10.63 0.06
N ALA A 108 13.18 -10.15 -0.91
CA ALA A 108 14.63 -10.32 -0.87
C ALA A 108 15.25 -9.65 0.36
N SER A 109 14.88 -8.39 0.63
CA SER A 109 15.33 -7.68 1.84
C SER A 109 14.75 -8.27 3.13
N GLY A 110 13.51 -8.76 3.09
CA GLY A 110 12.87 -9.43 4.22
C GLY A 110 13.57 -10.73 4.59
N ASN A 111 14.00 -11.52 3.60
CA ASN A 111 14.78 -12.73 3.82
C ASN A 111 16.14 -12.42 4.46
N LEU A 112 16.77 -11.29 4.13
CA LEU A 112 18.01 -10.86 4.81
C LEU A 112 17.76 -10.53 6.29
N ALA A 113 16.67 -9.81 6.58
CA ALA A 113 16.24 -9.55 7.95
C ALA A 113 15.87 -10.85 8.70
N TYR A 114 15.26 -11.80 7.99
CA TYR A 114 14.85 -13.11 8.50
C TYR A 114 16.04 -13.97 8.96
N MET A 115 17.22 -13.85 8.34
CA MET A 115 18.41 -14.58 8.81
C MET A 115 18.75 -14.22 10.27
N ARG A 116 18.65 -12.94 10.63
CA ARG A 116 18.88 -12.48 12.01
C ARG A 116 17.76 -12.91 12.95
N TYR A 117 16.50 -12.81 12.49
CA TYR A 117 15.35 -13.34 13.21
C TYR A 117 15.53 -14.81 13.61
N ARG A 118 16.08 -15.62 12.70
CA ARG A 118 16.32 -17.06 12.84
C ARG A 118 17.57 -17.43 13.63
N ALA A 119 18.38 -16.47 14.06
CA ALA A 119 19.57 -16.74 14.85
C ALA A 119 19.21 -17.48 16.15
N ASP A 120 20.19 -18.15 16.73
CA ASP A 120 20.03 -18.79 18.04
C ASP A 120 19.87 -17.73 19.15
N ILE A 121 19.30 -18.13 20.30
CA ILE A 121 19.12 -17.23 21.46
C ILE A 121 20.45 -16.66 21.95
N ASN A 122 21.54 -17.43 21.87
CA ASN A 122 22.89 -16.99 22.25
C ASN A 122 23.42 -15.86 21.36
N TYR A 123 22.88 -15.74 20.15
CA TYR A 123 23.18 -14.64 19.23
C TYR A 123 22.07 -13.59 19.21
N GLY A 124 21.13 -13.63 20.18
CA GLY A 124 20.01 -12.71 20.34
C GLY A 124 18.90 -12.90 19.32
N GLY A 125 18.65 -14.12 18.82
CA GLY A 125 17.65 -14.38 17.79
C GLY A 125 16.21 -14.14 18.25
N ALA A 126 15.51 -13.24 17.57
CA ALA A 126 14.14 -12.86 17.90
C ALA A 126 13.15 -14.05 17.90
N ARG A 127 13.31 -15.02 16.99
CA ARG A 127 12.47 -16.22 16.96
C ARG A 127 12.60 -17.06 18.23
N ALA A 128 13.83 -17.28 18.71
CA ALA A 128 14.05 -18.07 19.91
C ALA A 128 13.43 -17.37 21.12
N TRP A 129 13.64 -16.05 21.23
CA TRP A 129 13.04 -15.24 22.28
C TRP A 129 11.49 -15.28 22.24
N LEU A 130 10.88 -15.13 21.05
CA LEU A 130 9.43 -15.19 20.91
C LEU A 130 8.87 -16.56 21.27
N LYS A 131 9.55 -17.66 20.95
CA LYS A 131 9.12 -19.01 21.36
C LYS A 131 9.09 -19.19 22.87
N GLU A 132 9.99 -18.52 23.60
CA GLU A 132 10.06 -18.61 25.06
C GLU A 132 9.10 -17.64 25.75
N ASN A 133 8.93 -16.43 25.21
CA ASN A 133 8.25 -15.33 25.90
C ASN A 133 6.87 -14.99 25.32
N SER A 134 6.63 -15.24 24.03
CA SER A 134 5.36 -14.98 23.36
C SER A 134 5.03 -16.02 22.28
N PRO A 135 4.77 -17.29 22.65
CA PRO A 135 4.57 -18.37 21.68
C PRO A 135 3.44 -18.09 20.68
N LEU A 136 2.38 -17.41 21.12
CA LEU A 136 1.27 -17.05 20.24
C LEU A 136 1.69 -16.07 19.13
N ALA A 137 2.55 -15.10 19.47
CA ALA A 137 3.10 -14.18 18.48
C ALA A 137 3.99 -14.92 17.47
N GLN A 138 4.74 -15.92 17.92
CA GLN A 138 5.52 -16.77 17.03
C GLN A 138 4.63 -17.60 16.08
N TYR A 139 3.72 -18.40 16.65
CA TYR A 139 3.01 -19.45 15.91
C TYR A 139 1.81 -18.95 15.13
N ILE A 140 1.26 -17.78 15.47
CA ILE A 140 0.14 -17.18 14.71
C ILE A 140 0.63 -15.98 13.92
N LEU A 141 1.12 -14.94 14.60
CA LEU A 141 1.39 -13.67 13.94
C LEU A 141 2.58 -13.76 12.97
N MET A 142 3.70 -14.36 13.39
CA MET A 142 4.86 -14.50 12.53
C MET A 142 4.66 -15.51 11.41
N GLU A 143 4.03 -16.66 11.68
CA GLU A 143 3.71 -17.61 10.61
C GLU A 143 2.76 -16.97 9.58
N TYR A 144 1.71 -16.28 10.02
CA TYR A 144 0.85 -15.50 9.13
C TYR A 144 1.65 -14.46 8.33
N HIS A 145 2.55 -13.71 8.98
CA HIS A 145 3.38 -12.71 8.32
C HIS A 145 4.26 -13.34 7.23
N GLU A 146 5.03 -14.38 7.58
CA GLU A 146 5.92 -15.11 6.67
C GLU A 146 5.17 -15.65 5.45
N PHE A 147 4.01 -16.29 5.64
CA PHE A 147 3.25 -16.84 4.52
C PHE A 147 2.57 -15.77 3.68
N SER A 148 1.91 -14.79 4.32
CA SER A 148 1.13 -13.77 3.61
C SER A 148 1.98 -12.91 2.67
N VAL A 149 3.17 -12.49 3.10
CA VAL A 149 4.04 -11.64 2.27
C VAL A 149 4.61 -12.39 1.07
N LEU A 150 4.85 -13.70 1.18
CA LEU A 150 5.37 -14.52 0.08
C LEU A 150 4.35 -14.66 -1.06
N PHE A 151 3.05 -14.60 -0.79
CA PHE A 151 2.02 -14.65 -1.83
C PHE A 151 2.03 -13.39 -2.72
N THR A 152 2.56 -12.26 -2.25
CA THR A 152 2.50 -11.01 -3.04
C THR A 152 3.23 -11.12 -4.38
N LEU A 153 4.35 -11.85 -4.44
CA LEU A 153 5.15 -11.99 -5.66
C LEU A 153 4.46 -12.83 -6.74
N PRO A 154 4.04 -14.09 -6.49
CA PRO A 154 3.37 -14.87 -7.52
C PRO A 154 2.06 -14.22 -7.97
N LEU A 155 1.30 -13.57 -7.08
CA LEU A 155 0.09 -12.84 -7.46
C LEU A 155 0.40 -11.64 -8.36
N ALA A 156 1.41 -10.83 -8.00
CA ALA A 156 1.81 -9.68 -8.81
C ALA A 156 2.38 -10.07 -10.17
N ILE A 157 3.20 -11.12 -10.25
CA ILE A 157 3.71 -11.67 -11.51
C ILE A 157 2.56 -12.18 -12.38
N THR A 158 1.62 -12.93 -11.79
CA THR A 158 0.46 -13.46 -12.52
C THR A 158 -0.38 -12.34 -13.11
N CYS A 159 -0.73 -11.32 -12.31
CA CYS A 159 -1.47 -10.16 -12.79
C CYS A 159 -0.71 -9.39 -13.88
N THR A 160 0.58 -9.18 -13.70
CA THR A 160 1.43 -8.53 -14.70
C THR A 160 1.38 -9.29 -16.02
N TRP A 161 1.60 -10.60 -15.98
CA TRP A 161 1.56 -11.44 -17.16
C TRP A 161 0.19 -11.38 -17.85
N ILE A 162 -0.92 -11.54 -17.13
CA ILE A 162 -2.27 -11.52 -17.74
C ILE A 162 -2.56 -10.15 -18.36
N LEU A 163 -2.35 -9.06 -17.62
CA LEU A 163 -2.67 -7.71 -18.08
C LEU A 163 -1.85 -7.31 -19.30
N TRP A 164 -0.58 -7.73 -19.37
CA TRP A 164 0.28 -7.47 -20.53
C TRP A 164 -0.01 -8.43 -21.69
N ARG A 165 -0.28 -9.71 -21.41
CA ARG A 165 -0.56 -10.73 -22.44
C ARG A 165 -1.84 -10.45 -23.22
N TYR A 166 -2.90 -10.03 -22.51
CA TYR A 166 -4.17 -9.68 -23.12
C TYR A 166 -4.19 -8.22 -23.60
N GLY A 167 -3.44 -7.32 -22.95
CA GLY A 167 -3.50 -5.90 -23.27
C GLY A 167 -4.93 -5.38 -23.25
N ASP A 168 -5.31 -4.60 -24.27
CA ASP A 168 -6.64 -4.00 -24.35
C ASP A 168 -7.75 -5.04 -24.65
N SER A 169 -7.39 -6.20 -25.22
CA SER A 169 -8.35 -7.26 -25.52
C SER A 169 -8.98 -7.87 -24.26
N ILE A 170 -8.39 -7.67 -23.07
CA ILE A 170 -8.95 -8.14 -21.80
C ILE A 170 -10.35 -7.55 -21.52
N LEU A 171 -10.68 -6.40 -22.14
CA LEU A 171 -11.96 -5.71 -21.99
C LEU A 171 -13.07 -6.28 -22.89
N GLU A 172 -12.72 -7.14 -23.85
CA GLU A 172 -13.69 -7.78 -24.72
C GLU A 172 -14.63 -8.71 -23.94
N LYS A 173 -15.91 -8.79 -24.36
CA LYS A 173 -16.93 -9.58 -23.64
C LYS A 173 -16.52 -11.04 -23.41
N ARG A 174 -15.79 -11.65 -24.35
CA ARG A 174 -15.28 -13.04 -24.25
C ARG A 174 -14.26 -13.22 -23.12
N ASN A 175 -13.52 -12.16 -22.77
CA ASN A 175 -12.45 -12.20 -21.76
C ASN A 175 -12.93 -11.73 -20.37
N ARG A 176 -14.24 -11.52 -20.18
CA ARG A 176 -14.81 -11.13 -18.88
C ARG A 176 -14.38 -12.04 -17.72
N PRO A 177 -14.37 -13.39 -17.84
CA PRO A 177 -13.90 -14.25 -16.75
C PRO A 177 -12.43 -13.98 -16.38
N VAL A 178 -11.57 -13.78 -17.38
CA VAL A 178 -10.15 -13.46 -17.20
C VAL A 178 -9.99 -12.11 -16.51
N LEU A 179 -10.72 -11.09 -16.96
CA LEU A 179 -10.73 -9.76 -16.33
C LEU A 179 -11.17 -9.85 -14.87
N THR A 180 -12.28 -10.53 -14.59
CA THR A 180 -12.81 -10.70 -13.23
C THR A 180 -11.81 -11.42 -12.33
N ALA A 181 -11.24 -12.55 -12.79
CA ALA A 181 -10.23 -13.27 -12.03
C ALA A 181 -9.00 -12.39 -11.76
N THR A 182 -8.52 -11.66 -12.75
CA THR A 182 -7.38 -10.72 -12.60
C THR A 182 -7.67 -9.65 -11.55
N CYS A 183 -8.87 -9.05 -11.58
CA CYS A 183 -9.29 -8.08 -10.58
C CYS A 183 -9.35 -8.69 -9.16
N LEU A 184 -9.86 -9.92 -9.01
CA LEU A 184 -9.87 -10.62 -7.72
C LEU A 184 -8.45 -10.90 -7.20
N VAL A 185 -7.53 -11.29 -8.07
CA VAL A 185 -6.11 -11.48 -7.71
C VAL A 185 -5.47 -10.15 -7.29
N LEU A 186 -5.77 -9.04 -7.97
CA LEU A 186 -5.30 -7.71 -7.56
C LEU A 186 -5.87 -7.26 -6.19
N MET A 187 -7.13 -7.58 -5.90
CA MET A 187 -7.73 -7.32 -4.59
C MET A 187 -7.10 -8.20 -3.50
N ALA A 188 -6.80 -9.46 -3.80
CA ALA A 188 -6.05 -10.34 -2.89
C ALA A 188 -4.62 -9.83 -2.66
N LEU A 189 -3.96 -9.32 -3.70
CA LEU A 189 -2.64 -8.69 -3.60
C LEU A 189 -2.66 -7.50 -2.63
N MET A 190 -3.68 -6.64 -2.70
CA MET A 190 -3.91 -5.57 -1.73
C MET A 190 -4.13 -6.10 -0.31
N PHE A 191 -4.95 -7.15 -0.15
CA PHE A 191 -5.21 -7.75 1.16
C PHE A 191 -3.90 -8.27 1.80
N PHE A 192 -3.11 -9.05 1.06
CA PHE A 192 -1.84 -9.59 1.56
C PHE A 192 -0.80 -8.50 1.78
N SER A 193 -0.74 -7.45 0.95
CA SER A 193 0.24 -6.37 1.14
C SER A 193 -0.05 -5.52 2.39
N ILE A 194 -1.32 -5.17 2.62
CA ILE A 194 -1.74 -4.45 3.83
C ILE A 194 -1.56 -5.35 5.06
N GLY A 195 -2.01 -6.61 4.99
CA GLY A 195 -1.87 -7.58 6.06
C GLY A 195 -0.40 -7.84 6.42
N GLY A 196 0.48 -7.94 5.43
CA GLY A 196 1.92 -8.08 5.58
C GLY A 196 2.55 -6.87 6.28
N MET A 197 2.20 -5.65 5.88
CA MET A 197 2.69 -4.43 6.53
C MET A 197 2.23 -4.33 7.99
N VAL A 198 0.95 -4.56 8.26
CA VAL A 198 0.38 -4.48 9.62
C VAL A 198 0.99 -5.54 10.53
N SER A 199 1.09 -6.78 10.06
CA SER A 199 1.71 -7.87 10.83
C SER A 199 3.20 -7.63 11.07
N GLY A 200 3.96 -7.15 10.08
CA GLY A 200 5.38 -6.84 10.21
C GLY A 200 5.65 -5.73 11.24
N LEU A 201 4.85 -4.65 11.22
CA LEU A 201 4.91 -3.61 12.25
C LEU A 201 4.56 -4.15 13.65
N GLY A 202 3.57 -5.05 13.73
CA GLY A 202 3.18 -5.71 14.97
C GLY A 202 4.33 -6.52 15.57
N VAL A 203 5.01 -7.32 14.76
CA VAL A 203 6.16 -8.14 15.19
C VAL A 203 7.30 -7.25 15.68
N ALA A 204 7.64 -6.21 14.91
CA ALA A 204 8.72 -5.28 15.26
C ALA A 204 8.47 -4.56 16.60
N LYS A 205 7.20 -4.38 17.01
CA LYS A 205 6.85 -3.81 18.31
C LYS A 205 6.99 -4.80 19.48
N ILE A 206 6.79 -6.10 19.24
CA ILE A 206 6.88 -7.13 20.29
C ILE A 206 8.34 -7.38 20.64
N HIS A 207 9.16 -7.62 19.63
CA HIS A 207 10.60 -7.77 19.78
C HIS A 207 11.28 -7.38 18.47
N ALA A 208 12.03 -6.28 18.50
CA ALA A 208 12.85 -5.88 17.36
C ALA A 208 13.92 -6.96 17.08
N LEU A 209 14.18 -7.20 15.80
CA LEU A 209 15.10 -8.23 15.28
C LEU A 209 16.52 -8.20 15.89
#